data_AF-A0A7C8I7L8-F1
#
_entry.id   AF-A0A7C8I7L8-F1
#
_cell.length_a   1.000
_cell.length_b   1.000
_cell.length_c   1.000
_cell.angle_alpha   90.00
_cell.angle_beta   90.00
_cell.angle_gamma   90.00
#
_symmetry.space_group_name_H-M   'P 1'
#
loop_
_entity.id
_entity.type
_entity.pdbx_description
1 polymer ?
#
loop_
_entity_poly.entity_id
_entity_poly.type
_entity_poly.pdbx_seq_one_letter_code
_entity_poly.pdbx_strand_id
1 'polypeptide(L)'
;MDIWEANRAAQAYTPHPCKTNQVFACSGAECGNGEGQRYLGVCDKDGCDINPYRNGNKAYYGVGANHTVDTSKKLTVVTQFLTSDNTRNGSLVDIRRLYVQDGKVIQNARVSIPGIAPVDSITDAYCVNQKEVFGGINHFAQLGGMKEMGDAVGRGMVLALSIWDDAGSSMGWLDQDPYPADADPSVPGVGRGPCPTTGGRPADLVKLYPDAKVVFSNIKSGDIGSTFEAPKMVSRRGGARRY
;
A
#
# COMPACT_ATOMS: atom_id res chain seq x y z
N MET A 1 -7.85 -2.75 5.71
CA MET A 1 -7.46 -1.54 4.94
C MET A 1 -6.22 -1.00 5.58
N ASP A 2 -5.10 -1.37 5.00
CA ASP A 2 -3.79 -1.01 5.49
C ASP A 2 -3.37 0.25 4.75
N ILE A 3 -3.51 1.38 5.44
CA ILE A 3 -3.15 2.69 4.89
C ILE A 3 -1.64 2.75 4.67
N TRP A 4 -0.86 2.12 5.54
CA TRP A 4 0.60 2.24 5.56
C TRP A 4 1.25 1.08 6.32
N GLU A 5 1.80 0.12 5.58
CA GLU A 5 2.75 -0.86 6.10
C GLU A 5 4.13 -0.51 5.56
N ALA A 6 5.05 -0.09 6.41
CA ALA A 6 6.32 0.43 5.93
C ALA A 6 7.43 0.36 6.97
N ASN A 7 8.65 0.41 6.44
CA ASN A 7 9.84 0.87 7.14
C ASN A 7 10.56 1.88 6.24
N ARG A 8 11.84 2.16 6.50
CA ARG A 8 12.61 3.13 5.68
C ARG A 8 12.98 2.61 4.29
N ALA A 9 12.87 1.30 4.04
CA ALA A 9 13.35 0.64 2.82
C ALA A 9 12.21 0.34 1.83
N ALA A 10 11.03 -0.01 2.32
CA ALA A 10 9.85 -0.29 1.50
C ALA A 10 8.56 0.15 2.19
N GLN A 11 7.49 0.27 1.40
CA GLN A 11 6.14 0.55 1.88
C GLN A 11 5.10 -0.10 0.98
N ALA A 12 3.95 -0.45 1.57
CA ALA A 12 2.76 -0.89 0.87
C ALA A 12 1.50 -0.23 1.44
N TYR A 13 0.45 -0.19 0.62
CA TYR A 13 -0.91 0.04 1.07
C TYR A 13 -1.84 -0.95 0.40
N THR A 14 -2.78 -1.50 1.18
CA THR A 14 -3.44 -2.75 0.83
C THR A 14 -4.86 -2.80 1.39
N PRO A 15 -5.92 -2.83 0.57
CA PRO A 15 -7.25 -3.22 0.99
C PRO A 15 -7.36 -4.75 1.13
N HIS A 16 -8.06 -5.18 2.18
CA HIS A 16 -8.33 -6.58 2.52
C HIS A 16 -9.82 -6.73 2.86
N PRO A 17 -10.67 -7.11 1.89
CA PRO A 17 -12.08 -7.35 2.15
C PRO A 17 -12.28 -8.70 2.85
N CYS A 18 -13.41 -8.82 3.54
CA CYS A 18 -13.89 -10.05 4.15
C CYS A 18 -15.36 -10.25 3.81
N LYS A 19 -15.84 -11.49 3.77
CA LYS A 19 -17.28 -11.80 3.65
C LYS A 19 -18.12 -11.41 4.88
N THR A 20 -17.45 -11.08 5.99
CA THR A 20 -18.09 -10.72 7.25
C THR A 20 -18.09 -9.20 7.43
N ASN A 21 -19.22 -8.65 7.85
CA ASN A 21 -19.39 -7.20 8.00
C ASN A 21 -19.11 -6.67 9.43
N GLN A 22 -18.70 -7.54 10.34
CA GLN A 22 -18.44 -7.27 11.75
C GLN A 22 -17.29 -8.14 12.26
N VAL A 23 -16.85 -7.91 13.50
CA VAL A 23 -15.89 -8.80 14.17
C VAL A 23 -16.45 -10.22 14.19
N PHE A 24 -15.67 -11.16 13.68
CA PHE A 24 -16.07 -12.55 13.50
C PHE A 24 -15.04 -13.49 14.13
N ALA A 25 -15.47 -14.27 15.12
CA ALA A 25 -14.65 -15.33 15.70
C ALA A 25 -14.71 -16.54 14.76
N CYS A 26 -13.64 -16.74 13.98
CA CYS A 26 -13.53 -17.86 13.06
C CYS A 26 -13.13 -19.16 13.77
N SER A 27 -13.40 -20.30 13.13
CA SER A 27 -12.86 -21.60 13.55
C SER A 27 -12.41 -22.44 12.35
N GLY A 28 -11.40 -23.29 12.54
CA GLY A 28 -10.89 -24.17 11.49
C GLY A 28 -10.50 -23.42 10.20
N ALA A 29 -10.97 -23.92 9.05
CA ALA A 29 -10.65 -23.37 7.74
C ALA A 29 -11.15 -21.92 7.52
N GLU A 30 -12.18 -21.47 8.25
CA GLU A 30 -12.69 -20.11 8.16
C GLU A 30 -11.66 -19.07 8.60
N CYS A 31 -10.70 -19.46 9.46
CA CYS A 31 -9.58 -18.61 9.85
C CYS A 31 -8.49 -18.51 8.77
N GLY A 32 -8.53 -19.40 7.77
CA GLY A 32 -7.52 -19.55 6.73
C GLY A 32 -6.10 -19.77 7.27
N ASN A 33 -5.97 -20.35 8.47
CA ASN A 33 -4.71 -20.60 9.13
C ASN A 33 -4.24 -22.04 8.82
N GLY A 34 -2.94 -22.22 8.58
CA GLY A 34 -2.38 -23.53 8.25
C GLY A 34 -2.21 -23.77 6.76
N GLU A 35 -1.51 -24.86 6.45
CA GLU A 35 -1.10 -25.20 5.10
C GLU A 35 -2.32 -25.42 4.18
N GLY A 36 -2.30 -24.79 3.01
CA GLY A 36 -3.40 -24.86 2.03
C GLY A 36 -4.68 -24.11 2.41
N GLN A 37 -4.78 -23.50 3.59
CA GLN A 37 -6.03 -22.87 4.05
C GLN A 37 -6.10 -21.36 3.77
N ARG A 38 -5.00 -20.73 3.34
CA ARG A 38 -4.89 -19.27 3.17
C ARG A 38 -6.05 -18.63 2.40
N TYR A 39 -6.54 -19.31 1.37
CA TYR A 39 -7.62 -18.84 0.48
C TYR A 39 -8.97 -19.51 0.73
N LEU A 40 -9.12 -20.20 1.87
CA LEU A 40 -10.39 -20.77 2.35
C LEU A 40 -11.03 -19.91 3.45
N GLY A 41 -10.27 -18.98 4.01
CA GLY A 41 -10.73 -18.11 5.09
C GLY A 41 -11.77 -17.10 4.66
N VAL A 42 -12.48 -16.52 5.63
CA VAL A 42 -13.53 -15.51 5.39
C VAL A 42 -12.97 -14.15 4.96
N CYS A 43 -11.66 -13.95 5.06
CA CYS A 43 -10.95 -12.70 4.77
C CYS A 43 -9.83 -12.92 3.74
N ASP A 44 -9.58 -11.89 2.95
CA ASP A 44 -8.46 -11.86 2.03
C ASP A 44 -7.16 -11.59 2.80
N LYS A 45 -6.32 -12.61 2.95
CA LYS A 45 -5.04 -12.50 3.66
C LYS A 45 -3.93 -11.85 2.86
N ASP A 46 -4.03 -11.86 1.53
CA ASP A 46 -3.03 -11.23 0.66
C ASP A 46 -3.34 -9.75 0.45
N GLY A 47 -4.62 -9.45 0.23
CA GLY A 47 -5.03 -8.13 -0.21
C GLY A 47 -4.67 -7.88 -1.68
N CYS A 48 -4.95 -6.64 -2.10
CA CYS A 48 -4.50 -6.09 -3.37
C CYS A 48 -3.51 -4.94 -3.14
N ASP A 49 -2.21 -5.24 -3.09
CA ASP A 49 -1.19 -4.31 -2.63
C ASP A 49 -0.64 -3.41 -3.74
N ILE A 50 -0.30 -2.17 -3.39
CA ILE A 50 0.69 -1.38 -4.13
C ILE A 50 1.92 -1.15 -3.26
N ASN A 51 3.00 -1.85 -3.61
CA ASN A 51 4.37 -1.56 -3.21
C ASN A 51 5.14 -1.07 -4.45
N PRO A 52 5.67 0.17 -4.50
CA PRO A 52 6.40 0.71 -5.64
C PRO A 52 7.58 -0.16 -6.08
N TYR A 53 8.34 -0.72 -5.14
CA TYR A 53 9.47 -1.59 -5.44
C TYR A 53 8.98 -2.86 -6.12
N ARG A 54 7.94 -3.49 -5.56
CA ARG A 54 7.28 -4.69 -6.13
C ARG A 54 6.69 -4.46 -7.51
N ASN A 55 6.19 -3.25 -7.75
CA ASN A 55 5.69 -2.78 -9.03
C ASN A 55 6.79 -2.19 -9.95
N GLY A 56 8.07 -2.51 -9.72
CA GLY A 56 9.17 -2.24 -10.63
C GLY A 56 9.88 -0.89 -10.44
N ASN A 57 9.45 -0.05 -9.50
CA ASN A 57 10.04 1.27 -9.24
C ASN A 57 10.98 1.23 -8.03
N LYS A 58 12.13 0.55 -8.18
CA LYS A 58 13.08 0.29 -7.10
C LYS A 58 13.68 1.54 -6.44
N ALA A 59 13.74 2.67 -7.15
CA ALA A 59 14.27 3.94 -6.65
C ALA A 59 13.18 4.95 -6.20
N TYR A 60 11.92 4.53 -6.09
CA TYR A 60 10.84 5.47 -5.76
C TYR A 60 10.84 5.85 -4.27
N TYR A 61 10.97 4.89 -3.36
CA TYR A 61 10.86 5.09 -1.92
C TYR A 61 12.09 4.48 -1.24
N GLY A 62 12.80 5.24 -0.41
CA GLY A 62 13.99 4.77 0.27
C GLY A 62 14.82 5.89 0.89
N VAL A 63 15.98 5.54 1.46
CA VAL A 63 16.82 6.50 2.22
C VAL A 63 17.66 7.35 1.27
N GLY A 64 17.61 8.67 1.43
CA GLY A 64 18.49 9.63 0.76
C GLY A 64 17.94 10.20 -0.54
N ALA A 65 18.60 11.25 -1.03
CA ALA A 65 18.13 12.11 -2.13
C ALA A 65 18.02 11.42 -3.50
N ASN A 66 18.53 10.19 -3.65
CA ASN A 66 18.39 9.40 -4.87
C ASN A 66 17.00 8.74 -4.99
N HIS A 67 16.18 8.81 -3.93
CA HIS A 67 14.80 8.32 -3.95
C HIS A 67 13.81 9.45 -4.19
N THR A 68 12.71 9.16 -4.89
CA THR A 68 11.64 10.15 -5.14
C THR A 68 10.96 10.57 -3.84
N VAL A 69 10.74 9.61 -2.93
CA VAL A 69 10.30 9.80 -1.55
C VAL A 69 11.46 9.40 -0.64
N ASP A 70 12.07 10.40 0.01
CA ASP A 70 13.25 10.22 0.87
C ASP A 70 12.83 9.91 2.31
N THR A 71 13.04 8.67 2.75
CA THR A 71 12.64 8.20 4.09
C THR A 71 13.59 8.63 5.20
N SER A 72 14.69 9.32 4.88
CA SER A 72 15.53 9.99 5.90
C SER A 72 14.85 11.23 6.49
N LYS A 73 13.77 11.70 5.87
CA LYS A 73 13.01 12.89 6.26
C LYS A 73 11.57 12.53 6.60
N LYS A 74 10.92 13.42 7.36
CA LYS A 74 9.47 13.36 7.55
C LYS A 74 8.78 13.48 6.19
N LEU A 75 7.75 12.67 5.98
CA LEU A 75 6.87 12.73 4.82
C LEU A 75 5.41 12.75 5.26
N THR A 76 4.56 13.37 4.45
CA THR A 76 3.11 13.29 4.59
C THR A 76 2.61 12.22 3.62
N VAL A 77 1.81 11.27 4.11
CA VAL A 77 1.12 10.27 3.30
C VAL A 77 -0.33 10.69 3.15
N VAL A 78 -0.83 10.76 1.92
CA VAL A 78 -2.23 11.08 1.64
C VAL A 78 -2.84 9.90 0.90
N THR A 79 -3.94 9.37 1.42
CA THR A 79 -4.72 8.29 0.79
C THR A 79 -6.12 8.81 0.51
N GLN A 80 -6.60 8.60 -0.71
CA GLN A 80 -7.91 9.07 -1.16
C GLN A 80 -8.78 7.88 -1.54
N PHE A 81 -10.05 7.90 -1.14
CA PHE A 81 -11.03 6.85 -1.39
C PHE A 81 -12.08 7.40 -2.34
N LEU A 82 -11.99 7.06 -3.62
CA LEU A 82 -12.87 7.59 -4.66
C LEU A 82 -14.02 6.62 -4.92
N THR A 83 -15.22 7.19 -5.03
CA THR A 83 -16.45 6.46 -5.30
C THR A 83 -16.89 6.63 -6.75
N SER A 84 -17.68 5.67 -7.24
CA SER A 84 -18.14 5.59 -8.63
C SER A 84 -18.86 6.84 -9.16
N ASP A 85 -19.48 7.61 -8.27
CA ASP A 85 -20.27 8.80 -8.59
C ASP A 85 -19.75 10.09 -7.93
N ASN A 86 -18.55 10.04 -7.32
CA ASN A 86 -17.96 11.12 -6.53
C ASN A 86 -18.83 11.60 -5.35
N THR A 87 -19.74 10.77 -4.83
CA THR A 87 -20.52 11.05 -3.62
C THR A 87 -20.08 10.16 -2.46
N ARG A 88 -20.56 10.46 -1.25
CA ARG A 88 -20.30 9.61 -0.07
C ARG A 88 -21.06 8.27 -0.10
N ASN A 89 -22.02 8.10 -1.01
CA ASN A 89 -22.89 6.93 -1.08
C ASN A 89 -22.55 6.00 -2.27
N GLY A 90 -21.71 6.45 -3.20
CA GLY A 90 -21.26 5.61 -4.31
C GLY A 90 -20.33 4.48 -3.82
N SER A 91 -20.25 3.41 -4.61
CA SER A 91 -19.33 2.30 -4.33
C SER A 91 -17.88 2.77 -4.46
N LEU A 92 -17.00 2.34 -3.55
CA LEU A 92 -15.55 2.56 -3.68
C LEU A 92 -15.03 1.90 -4.96
N VAL A 93 -14.29 2.64 -5.78
CA VAL A 93 -13.74 2.15 -7.06
C VAL A 93 -12.24 2.36 -7.22
N ASP A 94 -11.66 3.29 -6.46
CA ASP A 94 -10.27 3.69 -6.64
C ASP A 94 -9.68 4.19 -5.30
N ILE A 95 -8.55 3.60 -4.87
CA ILE A 95 -7.76 4.08 -3.74
C ILE A 95 -6.47 4.69 -4.30
N ARG A 96 -6.35 6.01 -4.15
CA ARG A 96 -5.19 6.78 -4.63
C ARG A 96 -4.23 7.12 -3.52
N ARG A 97 -2.97 7.31 -3.92
CA ARG A 97 -1.87 7.71 -3.05
C ARG A 97 -1.18 8.94 -3.60
N LEU A 98 -0.77 9.82 -2.71
CA LEU A 98 0.27 10.82 -2.97
C LEU A 98 1.06 11.09 -1.69
N TYR A 99 2.20 11.75 -1.85
CA TYR A 99 3.05 12.16 -0.75
C TYR A 99 3.27 13.67 -0.77
N VAL A 100 3.59 14.25 0.39
CA VAL A 100 4.12 15.61 0.48
C VAL A 100 5.41 15.60 1.30
N GLN A 101 6.49 16.07 0.70
CA GLN A 101 7.80 16.17 1.34
C GLN A 101 8.45 17.49 0.94
N ASP A 102 9.02 18.21 1.91
CA ASP A 102 9.64 19.52 1.71
C ASP A 102 8.71 20.51 0.95
N GLY A 103 7.41 20.46 1.26
CA GLY A 103 6.37 21.29 0.62
C GLY A 103 6.00 20.90 -0.82
N LYS A 104 6.57 19.83 -1.36
CA LYS A 104 6.30 19.36 -2.73
C LYS A 104 5.37 18.17 -2.73
N VAL A 105 4.31 18.24 -3.54
CA VAL A 105 3.44 17.10 -3.83
C VAL A 105 4.16 16.13 -4.76
N ILE A 106 4.17 14.86 -4.39
CA ILE A 106 4.79 13.75 -5.11
C ILE A 106 3.67 12.76 -5.44
N GLN A 107 3.41 12.53 -6.73
CA GLN A 107 2.42 11.54 -7.18
C GLN A 107 2.92 10.12 -6.91
N ASN A 108 2.01 9.17 -6.68
CA ASN A 108 2.37 7.78 -6.46
C ASN A 108 3.14 7.19 -7.67
N ALA A 109 3.95 6.17 -7.41
CA ALA A 109 4.64 5.46 -8.47
C ALA A 109 3.63 4.77 -9.40
N ARG A 110 3.84 4.87 -10.70
CA ARG A 110 3.13 4.07 -11.70
C ARG A 110 3.74 2.71 -11.83
N VAL A 111 2.95 1.67 -12.03
CA VAL A 111 3.46 0.31 -12.27
C VAL A 111 4.41 0.30 -13.47
N SER A 112 5.56 -0.38 -13.30
CA SER A 112 6.62 -0.55 -14.28
C SER A 112 6.96 -2.03 -14.46
N ILE A 113 5.92 -2.87 -14.57
CA ILE A 113 6.04 -4.31 -14.85
C ILE A 113 5.36 -4.60 -16.19
N PRO A 114 6.05 -5.26 -17.14
CA PRO A 114 5.43 -5.73 -18.38
C PRO A 114 4.18 -6.59 -18.13
N GLY A 115 3.09 -6.30 -18.85
CA GLY A 115 1.81 -7.01 -18.69
C GLY A 115 0.83 -6.38 -17.69
N ILE A 116 1.26 -5.38 -16.89
CA ILE A 116 0.37 -4.60 -16.04
C ILE A 116 0.28 -3.16 -16.60
N ALA A 117 -0.93 -2.61 -16.65
CA ALA A 117 -1.12 -1.22 -17.06
C ALA A 117 -0.33 -0.25 -16.15
N PRO A 118 0.25 0.84 -16.67
CA PRO A 118 1.06 1.80 -15.90
C PRO A 118 0.19 2.75 -15.07
N VAL A 119 -0.66 2.18 -14.21
CA VAL A 119 -1.52 2.87 -13.24
C VAL A 119 -0.77 3.10 -11.92
N ASP A 120 -1.27 4.01 -11.09
CA ASP A 120 -0.65 4.44 -9.82
C ASP A 120 -1.59 4.32 -8.61
N SER A 121 -2.66 3.54 -8.74
CA SER A 121 -3.74 3.44 -7.76
C SER A 121 -4.40 2.06 -7.79
N ILE A 122 -5.09 1.73 -6.71
CA ILE A 122 -5.74 0.43 -6.54
C ILE A 122 -7.16 0.51 -7.09
N THR A 123 -7.41 -0.31 -8.10
CA THR A 123 -8.74 -0.54 -8.71
C THR A 123 -8.92 -2.04 -8.88
N ASP A 124 -10.14 -2.55 -9.00
CA ASP A 124 -10.37 -3.98 -9.26
C ASP A 124 -9.61 -4.46 -10.51
N ALA A 125 -9.52 -3.63 -11.56
CA ALA A 125 -8.78 -3.94 -12.78
C ALA A 125 -7.27 -4.09 -12.53
N TYR A 126 -6.67 -3.18 -11.74
CA TYR A 126 -5.28 -3.31 -11.30
C TYR A 126 -5.07 -4.62 -10.53
N CYS A 127 -5.95 -4.93 -9.58
CA CYS A 127 -5.85 -6.13 -8.75
C CYS A 127 -5.89 -7.41 -9.59
N VAL A 128 -6.79 -7.47 -10.59
CA VAL A 128 -6.87 -8.60 -11.52
C VAL A 128 -5.57 -8.76 -12.31
N ASN A 129 -5.10 -7.70 -12.97
CA ASN A 129 -3.89 -7.79 -13.81
C ASN A 129 -2.64 -8.07 -12.99
N GLN A 130 -2.51 -7.45 -11.80
CA GLN A 130 -1.39 -7.68 -10.90
C GLN A 130 -1.33 -9.15 -10.47
N LYS A 131 -2.44 -9.72 -10.01
CA LYS A 131 -2.47 -11.11 -9.54
C LYS A 131 -2.19 -12.08 -10.69
N GLU A 132 -2.72 -11.83 -11.88
CA GLU A 132 -2.44 -12.63 -13.07
C GLU A 132 -0.94 -12.62 -13.43
N VAL A 133 -0.33 -11.44 -13.54
CA VAL A 133 1.08 -11.30 -13.93
C VAL A 133 2.05 -11.82 -12.87
N PHE A 134 1.73 -11.67 -11.58
CA PHE A 134 2.56 -12.18 -10.49
C PHE A 134 2.24 -13.65 -10.13
N GLY A 135 1.30 -14.31 -10.83
CA GLY A 135 0.94 -15.71 -10.59
C GLY A 135 0.25 -15.97 -9.24
N GLY A 136 -0.45 -14.98 -8.69
CA GLY A 136 -1.15 -15.07 -7.40
C GLY A 136 -2.65 -15.40 -7.52
N ILE A 137 -3.24 -15.89 -6.44
CA ILE A 137 -4.70 -16.08 -6.36
C ILE A 137 -5.37 -14.74 -6.04
N ASN A 138 -6.35 -14.35 -6.86
CA ASN A 138 -7.12 -13.13 -6.65
C ASN A 138 -8.28 -13.34 -5.66
N HIS A 139 -7.95 -13.61 -4.40
CA HIS A 139 -8.95 -13.75 -3.32
C HIS A 139 -9.67 -12.43 -3.04
N PHE A 140 -8.98 -11.29 -3.24
CA PHE A 140 -9.57 -9.96 -3.21
C PHE A 140 -10.86 -9.86 -4.03
N ALA A 141 -10.81 -10.24 -5.31
CA ALA A 141 -11.99 -10.23 -6.17
C ALA A 141 -13.05 -11.27 -5.75
N GLN A 142 -12.62 -12.45 -5.30
CA GLN A 142 -13.53 -13.51 -4.82
C GLN A 142 -14.32 -13.09 -3.57
N LEU A 143 -13.80 -12.14 -2.78
CA LEU A 143 -14.44 -11.59 -1.59
C LEU A 143 -15.09 -10.22 -1.83
N GLY A 144 -15.37 -9.84 -3.08
CA GLY A 144 -16.14 -8.64 -3.41
C GLY A 144 -15.32 -7.38 -3.66
N GLY A 145 -13.99 -7.49 -3.63
CA GLY A 145 -13.06 -6.48 -4.13
C GLY A 145 -13.23 -5.09 -3.53
N MET A 146 -13.10 -4.06 -4.37
CA MET A 146 -13.19 -2.66 -3.95
C MET A 146 -14.55 -2.33 -3.34
N LYS A 147 -15.63 -2.91 -3.85
CA LYS A 147 -16.97 -2.67 -3.31
C LYS A 147 -17.08 -3.12 -1.85
N GLU A 148 -16.68 -4.35 -1.54
CA GLU A 148 -16.75 -4.87 -0.16
C GLU A 148 -15.82 -4.09 0.78
N MET A 149 -14.62 -3.72 0.30
CA MET A 149 -13.74 -2.84 1.07
C MET A 149 -14.40 -1.48 1.33
N GLY A 150 -15.08 -0.91 0.34
CA GLY A 150 -15.84 0.33 0.44
C GLY A 150 -16.98 0.23 1.45
N ASP A 151 -17.72 -0.87 1.44
CA ASP A 151 -18.80 -1.11 2.40
C ASP A 151 -18.25 -1.14 3.84
N ALA A 152 -17.07 -1.74 4.07
CA ALA A 152 -16.42 -1.74 5.38
C ALA A 152 -15.94 -0.35 5.81
N VAL A 153 -15.32 0.42 4.90
CA VAL A 153 -14.94 1.83 5.18
C VAL A 153 -16.17 2.68 5.49
N GLY A 154 -17.25 2.52 4.72
CA GLY A 154 -18.50 3.25 4.88
C GLY A 154 -19.26 2.96 6.17
N ARG A 155 -19.15 1.73 6.71
CA ARG A 155 -19.66 1.37 8.04
C ARG A 155 -18.90 2.04 9.19
N GLY A 156 -17.69 2.52 8.93
CA GLY A 156 -16.78 3.07 9.93
C GLY A 156 -15.74 2.04 10.37
N MET A 157 -14.50 2.48 10.48
CA MET A 157 -13.35 1.68 10.91
C MET A 157 -12.62 2.36 12.06
N VAL A 158 -11.93 1.56 12.87
CA VAL A 158 -11.04 2.05 13.93
C VAL A 158 -9.66 2.30 13.35
N LEU A 159 -9.05 3.45 13.66
CA LEU A 159 -7.66 3.73 13.34
C LEU A 159 -6.74 2.94 14.27
N ALA A 160 -5.87 2.10 13.70
CA ALA A 160 -4.81 1.41 14.41
C ALA A 160 -3.43 1.99 14.03
N LEU A 161 -2.58 2.22 15.03
CA LEU A 161 -1.20 2.64 14.86
C LEU A 161 -0.31 1.66 15.62
N SER A 162 0.66 1.06 14.94
CA SER A 162 1.50 0.02 15.51
C SER A 162 2.96 0.12 15.02
N ILE A 163 3.83 -0.57 15.75
CA ILE A 163 5.19 -0.92 15.35
C ILE A 163 5.38 -2.38 15.76
N TRP A 164 5.87 -3.21 14.84
CA TRP A 164 5.95 -4.66 15.04
C TRP A 164 7.06 -5.26 14.18
N ASP A 165 7.60 -6.39 14.63
CA ASP A 165 8.39 -7.31 13.80
C ASP A 165 7.54 -8.52 13.42
N ASP A 166 8.02 -9.31 12.46
CA ASP A 166 7.28 -10.44 11.92
C ASP A 166 8.02 -11.75 12.20
N ALA A 167 7.55 -12.48 13.22
CA ALA A 167 8.09 -13.78 13.60
C ALA A 167 7.83 -14.89 12.58
N GLY A 168 6.90 -14.71 11.64
CA GLY A 168 6.57 -15.71 10.62
C GLY A 168 7.48 -15.60 9.41
N SER A 169 7.57 -14.41 8.83
CA SER A 169 8.25 -14.18 7.54
C SER A 169 9.36 -13.12 7.59
N SER A 170 9.76 -12.66 8.78
CA SER A 170 10.85 -11.68 8.95
C SER A 170 10.65 -10.40 8.14
N MET A 171 9.38 -10.01 7.92
CA MET A 171 8.97 -8.85 7.13
C MET A 171 9.33 -8.96 5.63
N GLY A 172 9.76 -10.14 5.17
CA GLY A 172 10.23 -10.31 3.80
C GLY A 172 9.17 -10.07 2.72
N TRP A 173 7.90 -10.33 3.04
CA TRP A 173 6.77 -10.01 2.16
C TRP A 173 6.60 -8.49 1.91
N LEU A 174 7.24 -7.64 2.70
CA LEU A 174 7.24 -6.19 2.55
C LEU A 174 8.53 -5.67 1.92
N ASP A 175 9.70 -6.12 2.38
CA ASP A 175 10.95 -5.39 2.14
C ASP A 175 12.14 -6.19 1.60
N GLN A 176 11.99 -7.49 1.32
CA GLN A 176 13.07 -8.32 0.79
C GLN A 176 13.02 -8.46 -0.73
N ASP A 177 14.17 -8.73 -1.33
CA ASP A 177 14.30 -9.12 -2.74
C ASP A 177 15.35 -10.25 -2.83
N PRO A 178 14.94 -11.50 -3.10
CA PRO A 178 13.58 -11.97 -3.38
C PRO A 178 12.71 -12.27 -2.14
N TYR A 179 11.39 -12.34 -2.30
CA TYR A 179 10.47 -13.03 -1.38
C TYR A 179 9.46 -13.92 -2.13
N PRO A 180 9.36 -15.23 -1.82
CA PRO A 180 10.13 -16.00 -0.83
C PRO A 180 11.64 -16.02 -1.09
N ALA A 181 12.44 -16.36 -0.08
CA ALA A 181 13.90 -16.23 -0.11
C ALA A 181 14.60 -17.09 -1.17
N ASP A 182 13.96 -18.17 -1.62
CA ASP A 182 14.42 -19.12 -2.63
C ASP A 182 13.81 -18.87 -4.02
N ALA A 183 12.95 -17.86 -4.17
CA ALA A 183 12.33 -17.52 -5.44
C ALA A 183 13.33 -16.92 -6.43
N ASP A 184 13.09 -17.14 -7.72
CA ASP A 184 13.85 -16.52 -8.81
C ASP A 184 13.60 -14.99 -8.81
N PRO A 185 14.63 -14.14 -8.58
CA PRO A 185 14.47 -12.68 -8.53
C PRO A 185 14.03 -12.05 -9.86
N SER A 186 14.10 -12.78 -10.97
CA SER A 186 13.62 -12.32 -12.28
C SER A 186 12.10 -12.42 -12.43
N VAL A 187 11.42 -13.18 -11.56
CA VAL A 187 9.96 -13.36 -11.60
C VAL A 187 9.28 -12.08 -11.08
N PRO A 188 8.36 -11.48 -11.84
CA PRO A 188 7.62 -10.30 -11.40
C PRO A 188 6.89 -10.51 -10.07
N GLY A 189 6.99 -9.52 -9.18
CA GLY A 189 6.32 -9.53 -7.88
C GLY A 189 7.08 -10.23 -6.74
N VAL A 190 8.22 -10.86 -7.04
CA VAL A 190 9.09 -11.50 -6.04
C VAL A 190 9.92 -10.47 -5.26
N GLY A 191 10.53 -9.49 -5.93
CA GLY A 191 11.29 -8.43 -5.27
C GLY A 191 10.37 -7.37 -4.67
N ARG A 192 10.51 -7.06 -3.37
CA ARG A 192 9.57 -6.19 -2.63
C ARG A 192 10.25 -5.06 -1.87
N GLY A 193 11.55 -5.18 -1.64
CA GLY A 193 12.37 -4.09 -1.14
C GLY A 193 13.85 -4.48 -1.21
N PRO A 194 14.76 -3.56 -0.87
CA PRO A 194 16.19 -3.79 -1.00
C PRO A 194 16.81 -4.60 0.16
N CYS A 195 16.03 -5.05 1.15
CA CYS A 195 16.59 -5.78 2.30
C CYS A 195 17.02 -7.20 1.90
N PRO A 196 18.10 -7.73 2.51
CA PRO A 196 18.53 -9.09 2.26
C PRO A 196 17.57 -10.11 2.88
N THR A 197 17.47 -11.29 2.26
CA THR A 197 16.66 -12.43 2.74
C THR A 197 17.09 -12.98 4.10
N THR A 198 18.30 -12.64 4.54
CA THR A 198 18.85 -13.01 5.85
C THR A 198 18.55 -12.01 6.96
N GLY A 199 17.89 -10.89 6.64
CA GLY A 199 17.50 -9.83 7.57
C GLY A 199 16.09 -10.03 8.17
N GLY A 200 15.72 -9.15 9.11
CA GLY A 200 14.35 -9.06 9.62
C GLY A 200 13.96 -10.05 10.72
N ARG A 201 14.85 -10.95 11.14
CA ARG A 201 14.59 -11.85 12.27
C ARG A 201 14.33 -11.05 13.56
N PRO A 202 13.23 -11.29 14.29
CA PRO A 202 12.89 -10.57 15.52
C PRO A 202 14.04 -10.44 16.53
N ALA A 203 14.74 -11.55 16.81
CA ALA A 203 15.85 -11.58 17.75
C ALA A 203 17.01 -10.65 17.35
N ASP A 204 17.28 -10.53 16.04
CA ASP A 204 18.31 -9.63 15.54
C ASP A 204 17.84 -8.17 15.55
N LEU A 205 16.58 -7.91 15.20
CA LEU A 205 16.01 -6.57 15.21
C LEU A 205 16.02 -5.94 16.61
N VAL A 206 15.55 -6.67 17.63
CA VAL A 206 15.55 -6.19 19.02
C VAL A 206 16.96 -5.88 19.50
N LYS A 207 17.97 -6.64 19.06
CA LYS A 207 19.38 -6.42 19.42
C LYS A 207 20.01 -5.26 18.67
N LEU A 208 19.77 -5.14 17.37
CA LEU A 208 20.41 -4.15 16.49
C LEU A 208 19.74 -2.78 16.55
N TYR A 209 18.43 -2.74 16.79
CA TYR A 209 17.61 -1.53 16.75
C TYR A 209 16.69 -1.43 17.98
N PRO A 210 17.21 -1.50 19.22
CA PRO A 210 16.39 -1.43 20.42
C PRO A 210 15.63 -0.10 20.56
N ASP A 211 16.16 0.97 19.95
CA ASP A 211 15.58 2.32 19.97
C ASP A 211 14.73 2.63 18.73
N ALA A 212 14.37 1.61 17.93
CA ALA A 212 13.51 1.78 16.77
C ALA A 212 12.17 2.40 17.21
N LYS A 213 11.77 3.46 16.51
CA LYS A 213 10.52 4.18 16.78
C LYS A 213 9.90 4.72 15.51
N VAL A 214 8.59 4.88 15.55
CA VAL A 214 7.80 5.55 14.53
C VAL A 214 7.03 6.70 15.17
N VAL A 215 6.89 7.81 14.44
CA VAL A 215 6.13 8.97 14.90
C VAL A 215 5.02 9.25 13.90
N PHE A 216 3.78 8.94 14.29
CA PHE A 216 2.58 9.37 13.59
C PHE A 216 2.15 10.73 14.14
N SER A 217 1.91 11.71 13.26
CA SER A 217 1.55 13.06 13.67
C SER A 217 0.75 13.77 12.59
N ASN A 218 0.04 14.84 12.97
CA ASN A 218 -0.71 15.70 12.04
C ASN A 218 -1.73 14.92 11.18
N ILE A 219 -2.45 13.99 11.83
CA ILE A 219 -3.50 13.20 11.20
C ILE A 219 -4.64 14.14 10.81
N LYS A 220 -5.08 14.06 9.55
CA LYS A 220 -6.17 14.85 9.00
C LYS A 220 -7.11 13.93 8.23
N SER A 221 -8.41 14.23 8.31
CA SER A 221 -9.45 13.58 7.51
C SER A 221 -10.40 14.65 7.01
N GLY A 222 -10.91 14.49 5.79
CA GLY A 222 -11.77 15.46 5.13
C GLY A 222 -12.02 15.09 3.67
N ASP A 223 -12.74 15.96 2.96
CA ASP A 223 -13.04 15.76 1.55
C ASP A 223 -11.76 15.73 0.69
N ILE A 224 -11.84 15.09 -0.48
CA ILE A 224 -10.70 14.91 -1.38
C ILE A 224 -10.05 16.26 -1.70
N GLY A 225 -8.74 16.36 -1.45
CA GLY A 225 -7.96 17.58 -1.67
C GLY A 225 -7.91 18.56 -0.48
N SER A 226 -8.66 18.33 0.59
CA SER A 226 -8.70 19.25 1.76
C SER A 226 -7.54 19.09 2.74
N THR A 227 -6.80 17.97 2.68
CA THR A 227 -5.83 17.58 3.71
C THR A 227 -4.38 17.91 3.39
N PHE A 228 -4.10 18.46 2.20
CA PHE A 228 -2.78 18.90 1.77
C PHE A 228 -2.86 20.16 0.90
N GLU A 229 -1.77 20.93 0.83
CA GLU A 229 -1.69 22.09 -0.05
C GLU A 229 -1.24 21.65 -1.44
N ALA A 230 -2.14 21.74 -2.42
CA ALA A 230 -1.77 21.60 -3.82
C ALA A 230 -0.95 22.82 -4.27
N PRO A 231 0.01 22.68 -5.21
CA PRO A 231 0.67 23.82 -5.81
C PRO A 231 -0.38 24.77 -6.38
N LYS A 232 -0.37 26.05 -5.98
CA LYS A 232 -1.25 27.06 -6.58
C LYS A 232 -0.97 27.08 -8.08
N MET A 233 -1.97 26.78 -8.91
CA MET A 233 -1.87 27.06 -10.34
C MET A 233 -1.65 28.57 -10.50
N VAL A 234 -0.43 28.96 -10.85
CA VAL A 234 -0.13 30.35 -11.20
C VAL A 234 -0.84 30.60 -12.52
N SER A 235 -2.01 31.25 -12.48
CA SER A 235 -2.63 31.74 -13.70
C SER A 235 -1.66 32.74 -14.32
N ARG A 236 -1.02 32.38 -15.43
CA ARG A 236 -0.32 33.36 -16.27
C ARG A 236 -1.40 34.26 -16.87
N ARG A 237 -1.78 35.32 -16.16
CA ARG A 237 -2.47 36.46 -16.79
C ARG A 237 -1.44 37.04 -17.76
N GLY A 238 -1.61 36.72 -19.04
CA GLY A 238 -0.83 37.29 -20.13
C GLY A 238 -0.92 38.81 -20.03
N GLY A 239 0.23 39.45 -19.81
CA GLY A 239 0.34 40.90 -19.88
C GLY A 239 0.02 41.34 -21.30
N ALA A 240 -1.13 41.98 -21.48
CA ALA A 240 -1.40 42.75 -22.68
C ALA A 240 -0.43 43.94 -22.68
N ARG A 241 0.64 43.84 -23.47
CA ARG A 241 1.36 45.02 -23.96
C ARG A 241 0.38 45.76 -24.86
N ARG A 242 -0.01 46.98 -24.48
CA ARG A 242 -0.50 47.98 -25.43
C ARG A 242 0.64 48.98 -25.66
N TYR A 243 0.83 49.26 -26.94
CA TYR A 243 1.76 50.21 -27.54
C TYR A 243 1.52 51.63 -27.02
#